data_AF-A0A531KMC6-F1
#
_entry.id   AF-A0A531KMC6-F1
#
_cell.length_a   1.000
_cell.length_b   1.000
_cell.length_c   1.000
_cell.angle_alpha   90.00
_cell.angle_beta   90.00
_cell.angle_gamma   90.00
#
_symmetry.space_group_name_H-M   'P 1'
#
loop_
_entity.id
_entity.type
_entity.pdbx_description
1 polymer ?
#
loop_
_entity_poly.entity_id
_entity_poly.type
_entity_poly.pdbx_seq_one_letter_code
_entity_poly.pdbx_strand_id
1 'polypeptide(L)' 'MLDDLDRRLLEILIKDSRTSLKELAQQVGLSSPSVAERLRRLEDRGVIRAFTIEIDPQALG' A
#
# COMPACT_ATOMS: atom_id res chain seq x y z
N MET A 1 8.40 12.29 -7.57
CA MET A 1 9.12 11.07 -8.00
C MET A 1 8.93 9.99 -6.94
N LEU A 2 8.85 8.70 -7.31
CA LEU A 2 8.82 7.60 -6.34
C LEU A 2 10.25 7.19 -6.01
N ASP A 3 10.55 7.00 -4.72
CA ASP A 3 11.81 6.39 -4.29
C ASP A 3 11.68 4.85 -4.21
N ASP A 4 12.79 4.16 -3.97
CA ASP A 4 12.81 2.69 -3.98
C ASP A 4 12.04 2.07 -2.80
N LEU A 5 11.91 2.80 -1.68
CA LEU A 5 11.10 2.37 -0.56
C LEU A 5 9.61 2.46 -0.90
N ASP A 6 9.18 3.54 -1.54
CA ASP A 6 7.81 3.70 -2.02
C ASP A 6 7.45 2.59 -3.01
N ARG A 7 8.35 2.25 -3.94
CA ARG A 7 8.16 1.13 -4.89
C ARG A 7 7.97 -0.20 -4.16
N ARG A 8 8.82 -0.51 -3.18
CA ARG A 8 8.69 -1.73 -2.36
C ARG A 8 7.38 -1.79 -1.57
N LEU A 9 6.97 -0.68 -0.96
CA LEU A 9 5.68 -0.61 -0.26
C LEU A 9 4.52 -0.93 -1.20
N LEU A 10 4.53 -0.35 -2.41
CA LEU A 10 3.51 -0.61 -3.43
C LEU A 10 3.54 -2.08 -3.90
N GLU A 11 4.71 -2.67 -4.10
CA GLU A 11 4.83 -4.10 -4.47
C GLU A 11 4.24 -5.03 -3.42
N ILE A 12 4.40 -4.72 -2.13
CA ILE A 12 3.80 -5.50 -1.05
C ILE A 12 2.27 -5.32 -1.05
N LEU A 13 1.79 -4.09 -1.14
CA LEU A 13 0.36 -3.78 -1.13
C LEU A 13 -0.40 -4.28 -2.38
N ILE A 14 0.26 -4.38 -3.54
CA ILE A 14 -0.33 -4.98 -4.74
C ILE A 14 -0.58 -6.47 -4.53
N LYS A 15 0.29 -7.16 -3.78
CA LYS A 15 0.12 -8.59 -3.46
C LYS A 15 -0.93 -8.79 -2.40
N ASP A 16 -0.89 -7.98 -1.33
CA ASP A 16 -1.90 -7.97 -0.28
C ASP A 16 -2.06 -6.56 0.30
N SER A 17 -3.14 -5.91 -0.11
CA SER A 17 -3.49 -4.56 0.34
C SER A 17 -3.92 -4.50 1.81
N ARG A 18 -4.17 -5.65 2.44
CA ARG A 18 -4.51 -5.76 3.87
C ARG A 18 -3.28 -5.91 4.77
N THR A 19 -2.07 -5.95 4.20
CA THR A 19 -0.82 -6.03 4.96
C THR A 19 -0.76 -4.91 6.00
N SER A 20 -0.53 -5.28 7.27
CA SER A 20 -0.53 -4.31 8.36
C SER A 20 0.65 -3.34 8.28
N LEU A 21 0.49 -2.11 8.81
CA LEU A 21 1.59 -1.13 8.91
C LEU A 21 2.84 -1.70 9.61
N LYS A 22 2.64 -2.52 10.64
CA LYS A 22 3.74 -3.16 11.38
C LYS A 22 4.52 -4.13 10.49
N GLU A 23 3.83 -4.90 9.69
CA GLU A 23 4.44 -5.87 8.79
C GLU A 23 5.13 -5.20 7.60
N LEU A 24 4.50 -4.18 7.01
CA LEU A 24 5.15 -3.32 6.00
C LEU A 24 6.45 -2.74 6.55
N ALA A 25 6.41 -2.15 7.75
CA ALA A 25 7.57 -1.58 8.43
C ALA A 25 8.71 -2.59 8.62
N GLN A 26 8.38 -3.82 9.04
CA GLN A 26 9.36 -4.90 9.15
C GLN A 26 9.96 -5.27 7.79
N GLN A 27 9.14 -5.41 6.73
CA GLN A 27 9.60 -5.82 5.40
C GLN A 27 10.47 -4.75 4.72
N VAL A 28 10.19 -3.46 4.94
CA VAL A 28 10.96 -2.36 4.31
C VAL A 28 12.04 -1.76 5.21
N GLY A 29 12.20 -2.26 6.45
CA GLY A 29 13.23 -1.80 7.38
C GLY A 29 12.99 -0.38 7.93
N LEU A 30 11.73 0.01 8.11
CA LEU A 30 11.34 1.32 8.64
C LEU A 30 10.54 1.19 9.94
N SER A 31 10.28 2.32 10.60
CA SER A 31 9.30 2.38 11.68
C SER A 31 7.87 2.46 11.13
N SER A 32 6.87 1.99 11.90
CA SER A 32 5.46 2.10 11.50
C SER A 32 5.01 3.54 11.21
N PRO A 33 5.39 4.57 12.01
CA PRO A 33 5.08 5.96 11.68
C PRO A 33 5.71 6.43 10.36
N SER A 34 6.94 6.00 10.05
CA SER A 34 7.60 6.34 8.79
C SER A 34 6.88 5.72 7.59
N VAL A 35 6.38 4.48 7.72
CA VAL A 35 5.57 3.85 6.68
C VAL A 35 4.22 4.55 6.53
N ALA A 36 3.55 4.88 7.64
CA ALA A 36 2.25 5.57 7.60
C ALA A 36 2.34 6.92 6.88
N GLU A 37 3.38 7.72 7.17
CA GLU A 37 3.62 8.99 6.48
C GLU A 37 3.90 8.80 4.99
N ARG A 38 4.64 7.76 4.60
CA ARG A 38 4.89 7.44 3.19
C ARG A 38 3.60 7.04 2.47
N LEU A 39 2.80 6.16 3.04
CA LEU A 39 1.50 5.76 2.46
C LEU A 39 0.58 6.97 2.29
N ARG A 40 0.48 7.81 3.32
CA ARG A 40 -0.28 9.06 3.25
C ARG A 40 0.19 9.95 2.09
N ARG A 41 1.50 10.14 1.92
CA ARG A 41 2.03 10.92 0.78
C ARG A 41 1.72 10.27 -0.56
N LEU A 42 1.72 8.95 -0.66
CA LEU A 42 1.37 8.23 -1.88
C LEU A 42 -0.12 8.41 -2.22
N GLU A 43 -1.00 8.42 -1.21
CA GLU A 43 -2.43 8.74 -1.35
C GLU A 43 -2.63 10.21 -1.76
N ASP A 44 -2.03 11.16 -1.02
CA ASP A 44 -2.15 12.61 -1.28
C ASP A 44 -1.65 12.98 -2.70
N ARG A 45 -0.66 12.26 -3.22
CA ARG A 45 -0.12 12.43 -4.57
C ARG A 45 -0.93 11.71 -5.65
N GLY A 46 -1.97 10.97 -5.28
CA GLY A 46 -2.80 10.17 -6.19
C GLY A 46 -2.09 8.93 -6.77
N VAL A 47 -0.97 8.51 -6.17
CA VAL A 47 -0.27 7.27 -6.56
C VAL A 47 -1.07 6.06 -6.08
N ILE A 48 -1.49 6.08 -4.81
CA ILE A 48 -2.51 5.17 -4.30
C ILE A 48 -3.84 5.88 -4.48
N ARG A 49 -4.66 5.39 -5.42
CA ARG A 49 -5.95 6.02 -5.73
C ARG A 49 -7.10 5.50 -4.86
N ALA A 50 -7.05 4.22 -4.49
CA ALA A 50 -8.05 3.58 -3.65
C ALA A 50 -7.50 2.28 -3.08
N PHE A 51 -7.99 1.92 -1.89
CA PHE A 51 -7.98 0.56 -1.38
C PHE A 51 -9.35 -0.04 -1.70
N THR A 52 -9.36 -1.06 -2.55
CA THR A 52 -10.61 -1.65 -3.05
C THR A 52 -10.56 -3.17 -2.97
N ILE A 53 -11.73 -3.77 -3.16
CA ILE A 53 -11.88 -5.20 -3.41
C ILE A 53 -12.15 -5.41 -4.90
N GLU A 54 -11.60 -6.48 -5.45
CA GLU A 54 -11.98 -6.98 -6.77
C GLU A 54 -13.15 -7.94 -6.57
N ILE A 55 -14.24 -7.69 -7.29
CA ILE A 55 -15.47 -8.48 -7.18
C ILE A 55 -15.72 -9.10 -8.55
N ASP A 56 -15.99 -10.40 -8.58
CA ASP A 56 -16.48 -11.07 -9.77
C ASP A 56 -17.90 -10.54 -10.10
N PRO A 57 -18.10 -9.88 -11.25
CA PRO A 57 -19.41 -9.40 -11.64
C PRO A 57 -20.46 -10.50 -11.76
N GLN A 58 -20.07 -11.74 -12.15
CA GLN A 58 -21.01 -12.86 -12.28
C GLN A 58 -21.61 -13.29 -10.94
N ALA A 59 -20.87 -13.12 -9.85
CA ALA A 59 -21.36 -13.43 -8.51
C ALA A 59 -22.46 -12.47 -8.03
N LEU A 60 -22.65 -11.33 -8.71
CA LEU A 60 -23.64 -10.31 -8.35
C LEU A 60 -24.99 -10.46 -9.08
N GLY A 61 -25.09 -11.37 -10.06
CA GLY A 61 -26.30 -11.59 -10.88
C GLY A 61 -26.23 -10.91 -12.24
#